data_AF-A0A1Q3ARP6-F1
#
_entry.id   AF-A0A1Q3ARP6-F1
#
_cell.length_a   1.000
_cell.length_b   1.000
_cell.length_c   1.000
_cell.angle_alpha   90.00
_cell.angle_beta   90.00
_cell.angle_gamma   90.00
#
_symmetry.space_group_name_H-M   'P 1'
#
loop_
_entity.id
_entity.type
_entity.pdbx_description
1 polymer ?
#
loop_
_entity_poly.entity_id
_entity_poly.type
_entity_poly.pdbx_seq_one_letter_code
_entity_poly.pdbx_strand_id
1 'polypeptide(L)'
;MKGNESAQDFFSRISIIINQMRTFGENISNQKVVEKILRSLLNKFDNVVTAIEESKDLSIFSLNELMGSILAHENRINKSTEKNLEHAFQSKMEVSNKE
;
A
#
# COMPACT_ATOMS: atom_id res chain seq x y z
N MET A 1 4.19 -2.24 -8.21
CA MET A 1 3.09 -1.27 -8.18
C MET A 1 3.44 -0.13 -9.13
N LYS A 2 2.47 0.37 -9.91
CA LYS A 2 2.72 1.53 -10.80
C LYS A 2 2.59 2.84 -10.00
N GLY A 3 3.27 3.91 -10.40
CA GLY A 3 3.35 5.16 -9.64
C GLY A 3 2.01 5.77 -9.20
N ASN A 4 1.01 5.77 -10.10
CA ASN A 4 -0.32 6.36 -9.86
C ASN A 4 -1.40 5.32 -9.58
N GLU A 5 -1.01 4.07 -9.36
CA GLU A 5 -1.95 3.00 -9.08
C GLU A 5 -2.37 3.02 -7.61
N SER A 6 -3.65 2.75 -7.32
CA SER A 6 -4.10 2.56 -5.94
C SER A 6 -3.65 1.20 -5.41
N ALA A 7 -3.50 1.05 -4.09
CA ALA A 7 -3.19 -0.26 -3.52
C ALA A 7 -4.28 -1.28 -3.88
N GLN A 8 -5.56 -0.89 -3.92
CA GLN A 8 -6.66 -1.79 -4.30
C GLN A 8 -6.54 -2.31 -5.74
N ASP A 9 -6.22 -1.45 -6.69
CA ASP A 9 -6.01 -1.85 -8.09
C ASP A 9 -4.80 -2.78 -8.22
N PHE A 10 -3.73 -2.48 -7.48
CA PHE A 10 -2.55 -3.33 -7.41
C PHE A 10 -2.88 -4.75 -6.92
N PHE A 11 -3.59 -4.88 -5.80
CA PHE A 11 -4.00 -6.19 -5.26
C PHE A 11 -4.98 -6.93 -6.18
N SER A 12 -5.86 -6.20 -6.87
CA SER A 12 -6.79 -6.79 -7.85
C SER A 12 -6.02 -7.44 -9.01
N ARG A 13 -5.00 -6.75 -9.55
CA ARG A 13 -4.15 -7.33 -10.60
C ARG A 13 -3.34 -8.52 -10.11
N ILE A 14 -2.79 -8.45 -8.90
CA ILE A 14 -2.04 -9.56 -8.31
C ILE A 14 -2.93 -10.80 -8.16
N SER A 15 -4.19 -10.62 -7.74
CA SER A 15 -5.16 -11.72 -7.64
C SER A 15 -5.41 -12.39 -9.00
N ILE A 16 -5.53 -11.61 -10.08
CA ILE A 16 -5.66 -12.14 -11.44
C ILE A 16 -4.44 -12.96 -11.83
N ILE A 17 -3.23 -12.45 -11.58
CA ILE A 17 -1.97 -13.12 -11.92
C ILE A 17 -1.83 -14.44 -11.14
N ILE A 18 -2.09 -14.44 -9.83
CA ILE A 18 -2.03 -15.66 -9.00
C ILE A 18 -3.02 -16.71 -9.51
N ASN A 19 -4.24 -16.29 -9.85
CA ASN A 19 -5.25 -17.20 -10.37
C ASN A 19 -4.85 -17.80 -11.72
N GLN A 20 -4.27 -16.99 -12.62
CA GLN A 20 -3.72 -17.46 -13.89
C GLN A 20 -2.60 -18.49 -13.67
N MET A 21 -1.63 -18.19 -12.81
CA MET A 21 -0.52 -19.11 -12.52
C MET A 21 -1.02 -20.45 -11.96
N ARG A 22 -2.00 -20.42 -11.04
CA ARG A 22 -2.67 -21.63 -10.55
C ARG A 22 -3.37 -22.42 -11.65
N THR A 23 -4.01 -21.73 -12.59
CA THR A 23 -4.69 -22.36 -13.73
C THR A 23 -3.70 -23.08 -14.64
N PHE A 24 -2.48 -22.57 -14.77
CA PHE A 24 -1.38 -23.22 -15.49
C PHE A 24 -0.67 -24.33 -14.69
N GLY A 25 -1.17 -24.68 -13.50
CA GLY A 25 -0.61 -25.74 -12.67
C GLY A 25 0.57 -25.31 -11.79
N GLU A 26 0.89 -24.02 -11.72
CA GLU A 26 1.91 -23.53 -10.80
C GLU A 26 1.38 -23.50 -9.36
N ASN A 27 2.14 -24.10 -8.44
CA ASN A 27 1.86 -24.01 -7.01
C ASN A 27 2.76 -22.94 -6.36
N ILE A 28 2.18 -21.77 -6.13
CA ILE A 28 2.87 -20.64 -5.48
C ILE A 28 2.44 -20.60 -4.02
N SER A 29 3.41 -20.77 -3.13
CA SER A 29 3.22 -20.58 -1.69
C SER A 29 2.83 -19.15 -1.35
N ASN A 30 1.93 -18.96 -0.38
CA ASN A 30 1.51 -17.64 0.09
C ASN A 30 2.69 -16.77 0.54
N GLN A 31 3.69 -17.35 1.23
CA GLN A 31 4.91 -16.65 1.64
C GLN A 31 5.60 -15.95 0.47
N LYS A 32 5.89 -16.69 -0.62
CA LYS A 32 6.50 -16.13 -1.83
C LYS A 32 5.69 -14.99 -2.43
N VAL A 33 4.35 -15.11 -2.39
CA VAL A 33 3.47 -14.04 -2.88
C VAL A 33 3.61 -12.79 -2.01
N VAL A 34 3.53 -12.94 -0.69
CA VAL A 34 3.68 -11.85 0.29
C VAL A 34 5.02 -11.13 0.11
N GLU A 35 6.13 -11.87 0.08
CA GLU A 35 7.47 -11.31 -0.13
C GLU A 35 7.58 -10.53 -1.47
N LYS A 36 7.00 -11.10 -2.54
CA LYS A 36 7.00 -10.47 -3.86
C LYS A 36 6.19 -9.18 -3.86
N ILE A 37 5.04 -9.15 -3.16
CA ILE A 37 4.20 -7.97 -3.02
C ILE A 37 4.97 -6.88 -2.27
N LEU A 38 5.53 -7.19 -1.09
CA LEU A 38 6.28 -6.25 -0.26
C LEU A 38 7.43 -5.60 -1.05
N ARG A 39 8.21 -6.39 -1.78
CA ARG A 39 9.30 -5.89 -2.65
C ARG A 39 8.83 -5.07 -3.86
N SER A 40 7.57 -5.23 -4.26
CA SER A 40 7.00 -4.57 -5.45
C SER A 40 6.23 -3.29 -5.12
N LEU A 41 6.07 -2.93 -3.84
CA LEU A 41 5.41 -1.69 -3.42
C LEU A 41 6.29 -0.46 -3.76
N LEU A 42 5.65 0.70 -3.85
CA LEU A 42 6.35 1.98 -4.03
C LEU A 42 6.97 2.44 -2.71
N ASN A 43 8.02 3.27 -2.79
CA ASN A 43 8.76 3.80 -1.63
C ASN A 43 7.87 4.51 -0.59
N LYS A 44 6.71 5.04 -0.99
CA LYS A 44 5.72 5.63 -0.05
C LYS A 44 5.22 4.63 1.02
N PHE A 45 5.44 3.34 0.82
CA PHE A 45 5.08 2.27 1.75
C PHE A 45 6.27 1.70 2.53
N ASP A 46 7.51 2.19 2.34
CA ASP A 46 8.71 1.59 2.96
C ASP A 46 8.55 1.44 4.47
N ASN A 47 8.00 2.47 5.14
CA ASN A 47 7.77 2.43 6.59
C ASN A 47 6.84 1.29 7.03
N VAL A 48 5.77 1.02 6.28
CA VAL A 48 4.84 -0.08 6.62
C VAL A 48 5.41 -1.43 6.22
N VAL A 49 6.21 -1.49 5.15
CA VAL A 49 6.92 -2.71 4.73
C VAL A 49 7.91 -3.14 5.81
N THR A 50 8.80 -2.24 6.25
CA THR A 50 9.76 -2.53 7.33
C THR A 50 9.06 -2.99 8.60
N ALA A 51 7.99 -2.31 9.01
CA ALA A 51 7.24 -2.69 10.20
C ALA A 51 6.61 -4.10 10.09
N ILE A 52 6.13 -4.49 8.90
CA ILE A 52 5.59 -5.84 8.66
C ILE A 52 6.70 -6.87 8.71
N GLU A 53 7.83 -6.63 8.03
CA GLU A 53 8.97 -7.54 7.99
C GLU A 53 9.60 -7.77 9.37
N GLU A 54 9.62 -6.75 10.24
CA GLU A 54 10.15 -6.86 11.60
C GLU A 54 9.16 -7.52 12.58
N SER A 55 7.85 -7.36 12.38
CA SER A 55 6.83 -7.75 13.38
C SER A 55 6.04 -9.02 13.05
N LYS A 56 6.07 -9.50 11.80
CA LYS A 56 5.26 -10.64 11.33
C LYS A 56 6.13 -11.75 10.75
N ASP A 57 5.75 -12.99 11.03
CA ASP A 57 6.28 -14.15 10.31
C ASP A 57 5.57 -14.30 8.96
N LEU A 58 6.30 -14.02 7.87
CA LEU A 58 5.77 -14.06 6.50
C LEU A 58 5.35 -15.47 6.05
N SER A 59 5.77 -16.53 6.77
CA SER A 59 5.40 -17.91 6.47
C SER A 59 3.93 -18.20 6.78
N ILE A 60 3.39 -17.54 7.81
CA ILE A 60 2.00 -17.68 8.27
C ILE A 60 1.15 -16.45 7.96
N PHE A 61 1.76 -15.35 7.56
CA PHE A 61 1.06 -14.09 7.29
C PHE A 61 0.17 -14.20 6.04
N SER A 62 -1.12 -13.92 6.20
CA SER A 62 -2.08 -14.10 5.11
C SER A 62 -2.06 -12.91 4.13
N LEU A 63 -2.39 -13.20 2.87
CA LEU A 63 -2.52 -12.16 1.84
C LEU A 63 -3.61 -11.13 2.18
N ASN A 64 -4.68 -11.56 2.85
CA ASN A 64 -5.77 -10.68 3.26
C ASN A 64 -5.32 -9.71 4.35
N GLU A 65 -4.54 -10.17 5.33
CA GLU A 65 -3.97 -9.30 6.37
C GLU A 65 -2.97 -8.29 5.79
N LEU A 66 -2.12 -8.74 4.86
CA LEU A 66 -1.23 -7.86 4.12
C LEU A 66 -2.04 -6.78 3.37
N MET A 67 -3.06 -7.19 2.61
CA MET A 67 -3.91 -6.27 1.87
C MET A 67 -4.58 -5.24 2.78
N GLY A 68 -5.17 -5.68 3.89
CA GLY A 68 -5.78 -4.79 4.87
C GLY A 68 -4.79 -3.78 5.47
N SER A 69 -3.57 -4.23 5.78
CA SER A 69 -2.51 -3.38 6.36
C SER A 69 -2.08 -2.28 5.39
N ILE A 70 -1.85 -2.64 4.12
CA ILE A 70 -1.43 -1.69 3.08
C ILE A 70 -2.55 -0.70 2.74
N LEU A 71 -3.79 -1.17 2.57
CA LEU A 71 -4.95 -0.29 2.30
C LEU A 71 -5.20 0.69 3.45
N ALA A 72 -5.12 0.23 4.70
CA ALA A 72 -5.26 1.09 5.86
C ALA A 72 -4.15 2.15 5.93
N HIS A 73 -2.92 1.79 5.53
CA HIS A 73 -1.80 2.72 5.47
C HIS A 73 -1.96 3.76 4.36
N GLU A 74 -2.36 3.36 3.15
CA GLU A 74 -2.64 4.29 2.05
C GLU A 74 -3.72 5.31 2.42
N ASN A 75 -4.81 4.86 3.06
CA ASN A 75 -5.86 5.74 3.56
C ASN A 75 -5.36 6.76 4.59
N ARG A 76 -4.42 6.38 5.46
CA ARG A 76 -3.81 7.30 6.44
C ARG A 76 -2.93 8.34 5.77
N ILE A 77 -2.11 7.93 4.80
CA ILE A 77 -1.27 8.85 4.01
C ILE A 77 -2.16 9.89 3.31
N ASN A 78 -3.19 9.45 2.60
CA ASN A 78 -4.07 10.33 1.84
C ASN A 78 -4.75 11.37 2.75
N LYS A 79 -5.31 10.94 3.88
CA LYS A 79 -5.90 11.86 4.88
C LYS A 79 -4.89 12.86 5.45
N SER A 80 -3.64 12.44 5.66
CA SER A 80 -2.61 13.36 6.15
C SER A 80 -2.25 14.41 5.10
N THR A 81 -2.17 14.01 3.82
CA THR A 81 -1.89 14.91 2.70
C THR A 81 -3.00 15.94 2.51
N GLU A 82 -4.27 15.52 2.59
CA GLU A 82 -5.44 16.41 2.50
C GLU A 82 -5.42 17.46 3.63
N LYS A 83 -5.19 17.03 4.87
CA LYS A 83 -5.08 17.95 6.03
C LYS A 83 -3.94 18.97 5.85
N ASN A 84 -2.78 18.51 5.39
CA ASN A 84 -1.63 19.40 5.17
C ASN A 84 -1.93 20.45 4.09
N LEU A 85 -2.64 20.08 3.02
CA LEU A 85 -3.06 21.01 1.97
C LEU A 85 -4.07 22.04 2.50
N GLU A 86 -5.02 21.59 3.32
CA GLU A 86 -6.03 22.46 3.92
C GLU A 86 -5.38 23.51 4.85
N HIS A 87 -4.45 23.08 5.72
CA HIS A 87 -3.69 24.00 6.57
C HIS A 87 -2.87 25.00 5.75
N ALA A 88 -2.16 24.55 4.71
CA ALA A 88 -1.39 25.43 3.86
C ALA A 88 -2.26 26.46 3.11
N PHE A 89 -3.47 26.06 2.70
CA PHE A 89 -4.43 26.95 2.05
C PHE A 89 -4.96 28.02 3.02
N GLN A 90 -5.35 27.61 4.23
CA GLN A 90 -5.82 28.53 5.28
C GLN A 90 -4.74 29.57 5.65
N SER A 91 -3.49 29.13 5.83
CA SER A 91 -2.38 30.06 6.13
C SER A 91 -2.16 31.09 5.02
N LYS A 92 -2.28 30.71 3.74
CA LYS A 92 -2.17 31.66 2.62
C LYS A 92 -3.32 32.67 2.58
N MET A 93 -4.54 32.22 2.87
CA MET A 93 -5.72 33.09 2.94
C MET A 93 -5.59 34.12 4.08
N GLU A 94 -5.10 33.71 5.24
CA GLU A 94 -4.90 34.62 6.38
C GLU A 94 -3.80 35.67 6.14
N VAL A 95 -2.77 35.32 5.36
CA VAL A 95 -1.72 36.26 4.95
C VAL A 95 -2.28 37.29 3.96
N SER A 96 -3.07 36.84 2.97
CA SER A 96 -3.64 37.73 1.96
C SER A 96 -4.73 38.67 2.49
N ASN A 97 -5.38 38.36 3.61
CA ASN A 97 -6.37 39.24 4.25
C ASN A 97 -5.75 40.28 5.19
N LYS A 98 -4.43 40.25 5.41
CA LYS A 98 -3.71 41.20 6.28
C LYS A 98 -2.92 42.26 5.49
N GLU A 99 -2.89 42.17 4.17
CA GLU A 99 -2.40 43.20 3.24
C GLU A 99 -3.58 44.03 2.68
#